data_AF-A0A935Q4C2-F1
#
_entry.id   AF-A0A935Q4C2-F1
#
_cell.length_a   1.000
_cell.length_b   1.000
_cell.length_c   1.000
_cell.angle_alpha   90.00
_cell.angle_beta   90.00
_cell.angle_gamma   90.00
#
_symmetry.space_group_name_H-M   'P 1'
#
loop_
_entity.id
_entity.type
_entity.pdbx_description
1 polymer ?
#
loop_
_entity_poly.entity_id
_entity_poly.type
_entity_poly.pdbx_seq_one_letter_code
_entity_poly.pdbx_strand_id
1 'polypeptide(L)'
;MKKRIILAAMTTSMLVYMLSSCYQNKEDIIALPKVSFRAEVVPIVTAGPCGCHNNGIGTRAVQFSHYDTVFYDAILSRRSYLDSMSRLVGKHPGGGGIEFADNERNIIKKWIAQGDPYDDGAGCTVSGTIRYTADILPLYTTSCKGATCHGGIAIALDYNKLVAEKTTLTTIMNTGGSQGHPGGPLSLTTCTINKFKEWINQGQPQ
;
A
#
# COMPACT_ATOMS: atom_id res chain seq x y z
N MET A 1 30.15 37.58 -39.57
CA MET A 1 30.35 36.16 -39.20
C MET A 1 30.70 35.97 -37.72
N LYS A 2 31.74 36.65 -37.19
CA LYS A 2 32.20 36.49 -35.79
C LYS A 2 31.12 36.68 -34.71
N LYS A 3 30.25 37.69 -34.80
CA LYS A 3 29.17 37.92 -33.81
C LYS A 3 28.13 36.79 -33.73
N ARG A 4 27.78 36.16 -34.86
CA ARG A 4 26.80 35.07 -34.90
C ARG A 4 27.36 33.77 -34.28
N ILE A 5 28.65 33.53 -34.46
CA ILE A 5 29.35 32.39 -33.87
C ILE A 5 29.47 32.55 -32.35
N ILE A 6 29.79 33.76 -31.87
CA ILE A 6 29.87 34.05 -30.43
C ILE A 6 28.51 33.88 -29.77
N LEU A 7 27.44 34.39 -30.39
CA LEU A 7 26.09 34.27 -29.83
C LEU A 7 25.62 32.81 -29.76
N ALA A 8 25.89 32.02 -30.81
CA ALA A 8 25.58 30.59 -30.82
C ALA A 8 26.37 29.81 -29.75
N ALA A 9 27.64 30.14 -29.55
CA ALA A 9 28.46 29.52 -28.51
C ALA A 9 27.91 29.84 -27.10
N MET A 10 27.54 31.09 -26.84
CA MET A 10 26.97 31.50 -25.55
C MET A 10 25.63 30.83 -25.26
N THR A 11 24.72 30.74 -26.25
CA THR A 11 23.43 30.06 -26.07
C THR A 11 23.61 28.56 -25.81
N THR A 12 24.54 27.91 -26.52
CA THR A 12 24.78 26.47 -26.33
C THR A 12 25.42 26.19 -24.97
N SER A 13 26.40 27.00 -24.54
CA SER A 13 27.00 26.87 -23.22
C SER A 13 25.99 27.10 -22.10
N MET A 14 25.12 28.11 -22.23
CA MET A 14 24.08 28.39 -21.24
C MET A 14 23.04 27.26 -21.16
N LEU A 15 22.69 26.63 -22.30
CA LEU A 15 21.82 25.46 -22.34
C LEU A 15 22.47 24.25 -21.66
N VAL A 16 23.76 24.00 -21.90
CA VAL A 16 24.52 22.91 -21.26
C VAL A 16 24.64 23.14 -19.75
N TYR A 17 24.87 24.38 -19.30
CA TYR A 17 24.89 24.73 -17.88
C TYR A 17 23.50 24.60 -17.22
N MET A 18 22.41 24.98 -17.91
CA MET A 18 21.05 24.78 -17.40
C MET A 18 20.69 23.29 -17.31
N LEU A 19 21.10 22.47 -18.28
CA LEU A 19 20.87 21.03 -18.27
C LEU A 19 21.73 20.30 -17.22
N SER A 20 22.95 20.77 -16.93
CA SER A 20 23.79 20.20 -15.87
C SER A 20 23.39 20.64 -14.47
N SER A 21 22.74 21.81 -14.33
CA SER A 21 22.15 22.28 -13.06
C SER A 21 20.96 21.43 -12.61
N CYS A 22 20.27 20.77 -13.55
CA CYS A 22 19.25 19.76 -13.24
C CYS A 22 19.82 18.36 -12.94
N TYR A 23 21.15 18.18 -13.01
CA TYR A 23 21.82 16.87 -12.98
C TYR A 23 23.05 16.85 -12.04
N GLN A 24 23.00 17.59 -10.93
CA GLN A 24 23.98 17.55 -9.84
C GLN A 24 23.41 17.06 -8.50
N ASN A 25 22.51 16.08 -8.55
CA ASN A 25 22.01 15.36 -7.38
C ASN A 25 22.97 14.29 -6.85
N LYS A 26 24.28 14.35 -7.16
CA LYS A 26 25.25 13.35 -6.67
C LYS A 26 25.75 13.64 -5.25
N GLU A 27 25.75 14.89 -4.82
CA GLU A 27 26.34 15.32 -3.54
C GLU A 27 25.30 15.52 -2.41
N ASP A 28 24.00 15.62 -2.73
CA ASP A 28 22.92 15.80 -1.74
C ASP A 28 22.15 14.51 -1.39
N ILE A 29 22.48 13.37 -2.00
CA ILE A 29 21.83 12.08 -1.71
C ILE A 29 22.61 11.36 -0.62
N ILE A 30 22.45 11.85 0.62
CA ILE A 30 22.94 11.17 1.84
C ILE A 30 22.21 9.83 2.08
N ALA A 31 21.06 9.62 1.43
CA ALA A 31 20.34 8.36 1.36
C ALA A 31 19.57 8.29 0.03
N LEU A 32 19.56 7.12 -0.63
CA LEU A 32 18.74 6.89 -1.83
C LEU A 32 17.28 7.32 -1.54
N PRO A 33 16.58 7.97 -2.49
CA PRO A 33 15.20 8.38 -2.28
C PRO A 33 14.37 7.16 -1.91
N LYS A 34 13.68 7.25 -0.76
CA LYS A 34 12.75 6.22 -0.29
C LYS A 34 11.63 6.07 -1.32
N VAL A 35 11.18 4.84 -1.54
CA VAL A 35 10.01 4.59 -2.37
C VAL A 35 8.75 4.91 -1.56
N SER A 36 7.94 5.83 -2.05
CA SER A 36 6.65 6.19 -1.44
C SER A 36 5.60 5.14 -1.78
N PHE A 37 4.94 4.62 -0.75
CA PHE A 37 3.79 3.74 -0.94
C PHE A 37 2.67 4.46 -1.71
N ARG A 38 2.35 5.71 -1.36
CA ARG A 38 1.26 6.47 -1.99
C ARG A 38 1.59 6.96 -3.40
N ALA A 39 2.81 7.45 -3.62
CA ALA A 39 3.17 8.08 -4.88
C ALA A 39 3.70 7.08 -5.93
N GLU A 40 4.27 5.95 -5.50
CA GLU A 40 4.91 5.01 -6.43
C GLU A 40 4.24 3.63 -6.44
N VAL A 41 3.83 3.08 -5.30
CA VAL A 41 3.25 1.72 -5.25
C VAL A 41 1.76 1.71 -5.57
N VAL A 42 0.99 2.63 -4.98
CA VAL A 42 -0.45 2.73 -5.18
C VAL A 42 -0.81 2.88 -6.66
N PRO A 43 -0.20 3.79 -7.45
CA PRO A 43 -0.51 3.91 -8.87
C PRO A 43 -0.29 2.62 -9.66
N ILE A 44 0.73 1.82 -9.33
CA ILE A 44 0.99 0.53 -10.02
C ILE A 44 -0.19 -0.42 -9.85
N VAL A 45 -0.73 -0.56 -8.63
CA VAL A 45 -1.79 -1.53 -8.35
C VAL A 45 -3.19 -0.99 -8.66
N THR A 46 -3.36 0.33 -8.74
CA THR A 46 -4.64 0.96 -9.11
C THR A 46 -4.77 1.26 -10.60
N ALA A 47 -3.67 1.35 -11.36
CA ALA A 47 -3.68 1.62 -12.80
C ALA A 47 -3.80 0.37 -13.69
N GLY A 48 -3.86 -0.83 -13.10
CA GLY A 48 -3.87 -2.10 -13.82
C GLY A 48 -4.98 -2.17 -14.90
N PRO A 49 -4.65 -2.58 -16.14
CA PRO A 49 -5.53 -2.47 -17.31
C PRO A 49 -6.78 -3.37 -17.26
N CYS A 50 -6.77 -4.39 -16.41
CA CYS A 50 -7.87 -5.36 -16.32
C CYS A 50 -9.04 -4.87 -15.46
N GLY A 51 -8.87 -3.82 -14.66
CA GLY A 51 -9.91 -3.31 -13.77
C GLY A 51 -10.40 -4.30 -12.70
N CYS A 52 -9.92 -5.56 -12.65
CA CYS A 52 -10.44 -6.58 -11.75
C CYS A 52 -10.40 -6.16 -10.28
N HIS A 53 -9.33 -5.45 -9.89
CA HIS A 53 -9.10 -4.98 -8.53
C HIS A 53 -9.58 -3.53 -8.30
N ASN A 54 -10.18 -2.88 -9.28
CA ASN A 54 -10.50 -1.45 -9.20
C ASN A 54 -11.91 -1.15 -9.74
N ASN A 55 -12.59 -0.17 -9.17
CA ASN A 55 -13.90 0.30 -9.64
C ASN A 55 -15.02 -0.75 -9.63
N GLY A 56 -14.94 -1.75 -8.74
CA GLY A 56 -16.03 -2.70 -8.50
C GLY A 56 -16.27 -3.70 -9.64
N ILE A 57 -15.36 -3.78 -10.62
CA ILE A 57 -15.53 -4.61 -11.82
C ILE A 57 -15.36 -6.11 -11.50
N GLY A 58 -14.57 -6.46 -10.47
CA GLY A 58 -14.39 -7.84 -10.04
C GLY A 58 -15.24 -8.20 -8.81
N THR A 59 -16.24 -9.06 -8.96
CA THR A 59 -17.07 -9.57 -7.84
C THR A 59 -16.31 -10.53 -6.91
N ARG A 60 -15.14 -11.02 -7.33
CA ARG A 60 -14.31 -12.00 -6.57
C ARG A 60 -12.91 -11.50 -6.23
N ALA A 61 -12.50 -10.36 -6.79
CA ALA A 61 -11.18 -9.79 -6.56
C ALA A 61 -11.23 -8.77 -5.42
N VAL A 62 -10.16 -8.73 -4.61
CA VAL A 62 -9.99 -7.68 -3.60
C VAL A 62 -9.95 -6.32 -4.31
N GLN A 63 -10.70 -5.33 -3.81
CA GLN A 63 -10.69 -3.99 -4.37
C GLN A 63 -9.56 -3.17 -3.76
N PHE A 64 -8.69 -2.60 -4.59
CA PHE A 64 -7.66 -1.63 -4.21
C PHE A 64 -8.15 -0.19 -4.38
N SER A 65 -9.13 0.04 -5.26
CA SER A 65 -9.80 1.33 -5.37
C SER A 65 -11.25 1.20 -5.86
N HIS A 66 -12.04 2.24 -5.62
CA HIS A 66 -13.37 2.41 -6.18
C HIS A 66 -13.67 3.91 -6.32
N TYR A 67 -13.85 4.37 -7.57
CA TYR A 67 -13.87 5.80 -7.90
C TYR A 67 -12.63 6.50 -7.33
N ASP A 68 -12.82 7.61 -6.62
CA ASP A 68 -11.73 8.40 -6.03
C ASP A 68 -11.22 7.84 -4.69
N THR A 69 -11.75 6.69 -4.25
CA THR A 69 -11.36 6.07 -2.98
C THR A 69 -10.33 4.98 -3.20
N VAL A 70 -9.16 5.11 -2.57
CA VAL A 70 -8.12 4.06 -2.50
C VAL A 70 -8.20 3.34 -1.16
N PHE A 71 -8.23 2.01 -1.20
CA PHE A 71 -8.24 1.15 -0.02
C PHE A 71 -6.80 0.77 0.36
N TYR A 72 -6.08 1.68 1.01
CA TYR A 72 -4.66 1.49 1.35
C TYR A 72 -4.39 0.19 2.13
N ASP A 73 -5.23 -0.12 3.12
CA ASP A 73 -5.11 -1.37 3.90
C ASP A 73 -5.34 -2.63 3.06
N ALA A 74 -6.17 -2.57 2.02
CA ALA A 74 -6.35 -3.70 1.10
C ALA A 74 -5.08 -3.97 0.29
N ILE A 75 -4.29 -2.94 -0.01
CA ILE A 75 -3.00 -3.06 -0.70
C ILE A 75 -1.91 -3.51 0.28
N LEU A 76 -1.79 -2.85 1.44
CA LEU A 76 -0.76 -3.14 2.44
C LEU A 76 -0.87 -4.56 3.00
N SER A 77 -2.08 -5.04 3.28
CA SER A 77 -2.30 -6.42 3.73
C SER A 77 -1.93 -7.48 2.69
N ARG A 78 -1.68 -7.09 1.43
CA ARG A 78 -1.25 -7.96 0.32
C ARG A 78 0.25 -7.83 0.02
N ARG A 79 1.03 -7.14 0.88
CA ARG A 79 2.47 -6.95 0.70
C ARG A 79 3.24 -8.22 0.33
N SER A 80 2.94 -9.36 0.96
CA SER A 80 3.60 -10.63 0.66
C SER A 80 3.32 -11.15 -0.76
N TYR A 81 2.10 -10.96 -1.26
CA TYR A 81 1.74 -11.29 -2.64
C TYR A 81 2.40 -10.33 -3.63
N LEU A 82 2.43 -9.03 -3.33
CA LEU A 82 3.14 -8.04 -4.14
C LEU A 82 4.65 -8.34 -4.20
N ASP A 83 5.26 -8.77 -3.09
CA ASP A 83 6.65 -9.23 -3.06
C ASP A 83 6.86 -10.42 -4.00
N SER A 84 6.02 -11.45 -3.85
CA SER A 84 6.10 -12.67 -4.66
C SER A 84 5.95 -12.37 -6.15
N MET A 85 4.96 -11.57 -6.51
CA MET A 85 4.73 -11.10 -7.87
C MET A 85 5.87 -10.25 -8.40
N SER A 86 6.58 -9.48 -7.56
CA SER A 86 7.71 -8.68 -8.01
C SER A 86 8.96 -9.51 -8.33
N ARG A 87 9.09 -10.71 -7.73
CA ARG A 87 10.29 -11.57 -7.82
C ARG A 87 10.12 -12.76 -8.76
N LEU A 88 8.90 -13.23 -8.94
CA LEU A 88 8.59 -14.48 -9.62
C LEU A 88 7.55 -14.24 -10.71
N VAL A 89 7.46 -15.20 -11.63
CA VAL A 89 6.45 -15.25 -12.69
C VAL A 89 5.32 -16.20 -12.28
N GLY A 90 4.10 -15.91 -12.71
CA GLY A 90 2.90 -16.70 -12.50
C GLY A 90 2.39 -16.63 -11.06
N LYS A 91 2.69 -15.56 -10.32
CA LYS A 91 2.34 -15.43 -8.90
C LYS A 91 1.13 -14.55 -8.61
N HIS A 92 0.44 -14.04 -9.64
CA HIS A 92 -0.83 -13.36 -9.43
C HIS A 92 -1.90 -14.34 -8.90
N PRO A 93 -2.46 -14.11 -7.70
CA PRO A 93 -3.51 -14.99 -7.17
C PRO A 93 -4.76 -14.96 -8.06
N GLY A 94 -5.25 -16.14 -8.48
CA GLY A 94 -6.49 -16.29 -9.26
C GLY A 94 -6.50 -15.71 -10.68
N GLY A 95 -5.42 -15.04 -11.11
CA GLY A 95 -5.35 -14.32 -12.39
C GLY A 95 -4.35 -14.88 -13.40
N GLY A 96 -3.53 -15.87 -13.02
CA GLY A 96 -2.52 -16.44 -13.94
C GLY A 96 -1.47 -15.42 -14.36
N GLY A 97 -1.03 -15.43 -15.62
CA GLY A 97 0.11 -14.66 -16.16
C GLY A 97 -0.05 -13.13 -16.23
N ILE A 98 -0.74 -12.53 -15.26
CA ILE A 98 -0.72 -11.09 -15.01
C ILE A 98 0.56 -10.78 -14.24
N GLU A 99 1.40 -9.93 -14.82
CA GLU A 99 2.73 -9.65 -14.31
C GLU A 99 2.97 -8.15 -14.22
N PHE A 100 3.76 -7.74 -13.23
CA PHE A 100 4.33 -6.39 -13.21
C PHE A 100 5.37 -6.24 -14.32
N ALA A 101 5.43 -5.05 -14.91
CA ALA A 101 6.52 -4.64 -15.78
C ALA A 101 7.83 -4.52 -14.99
N ASP A 102 8.99 -4.61 -15.67
CA ASP A 102 10.29 -4.66 -15.00
C ASP A 102 10.57 -3.45 -14.10
N ASN A 103 10.15 -2.26 -14.50
CA ASN A 103 10.26 -1.04 -13.70
C ASN A 103 9.37 -1.12 -12.45
N GLU A 104 8.13 -1.59 -12.58
CA GLU A 104 7.19 -1.76 -11.48
C GLU A 104 7.69 -2.79 -10.46
N ARG A 105 8.26 -3.90 -10.94
CA ARG A 105 8.94 -4.90 -10.09
C ARG A 105 10.04 -4.25 -9.27
N ASN A 106 10.85 -3.39 -9.88
CA ASN A 106 11.95 -2.72 -9.20
C ASN A 106 11.46 -1.75 -8.12
N ILE A 107 10.38 -1.01 -8.39
CA ILE A 107 9.74 -0.12 -7.41
C ILE A 107 9.24 -0.93 -6.21
N ILE A 108 8.47 -2.00 -6.46
CA ILE A 108 7.88 -2.84 -5.41
C ILE A 108 8.98 -3.53 -4.58
N LYS A 109 10.02 -4.09 -5.21
CA LYS A 109 11.15 -4.70 -4.49
C LYS A 109 11.85 -3.71 -3.57
N LYS A 110 12.09 -2.47 -4.04
CA LYS A 110 12.72 -1.41 -3.24
C LYS A 110 11.83 -0.99 -2.07
N TRP A 111 10.53 -0.77 -2.33
CA TRP A 111 9.55 -0.45 -1.30
C TRP A 111 9.43 -1.52 -0.22
N ILE A 112 9.58 -2.80 -0.58
CA ILE A 112 9.55 -3.90 0.39
C ILE A 112 10.85 -3.96 1.17
N ALA A 113 12.00 -3.79 0.51
CA ALA A 113 13.32 -3.88 1.12
C ALA A 113 13.61 -2.74 2.10
N GLN A 114 13.04 -1.54 1.91
CA GLN A 114 13.25 -0.41 2.83
C GLN A 114 12.61 -0.60 4.22
N GLY A 115 11.66 -1.52 4.37
CA GLY A 115 10.99 -1.81 5.65
C GLY A 115 10.01 -0.73 6.12
N ASP A 116 9.43 -0.96 7.30
CA ASP A 116 8.50 -0.03 7.96
C ASP A 116 9.24 1.22 8.49
N PRO A 117 8.58 2.40 8.61
CA PRO A 117 7.21 2.67 8.20
C PRO A 117 7.12 3.01 6.71
N TYR A 118 6.11 2.46 6.05
CA TYR A 118 5.69 2.92 4.73
C TYR A 118 5.13 4.34 4.90
N ASP A 119 5.15 5.13 3.82
CA ASP A 119 4.27 6.32 3.71
C ASP A 119 2.82 5.84 3.64
N ASP A 120 2.32 5.25 4.73
CA ASP A 120 1.16 4.35 4.86
C ASP A 120 -0.18 5.07 4.69
N GLY A 121 -0.15 6.35 4.30
CA GLY A 121 -1.29 7.23 4.41
C GLY A 121 -1.43 7.71 5.82
N ALA A 122 -1.29 9.03 5.98
CA ALA A 122 -1.43 9.77 7.23
C ALA A 122 -2.38 9.08 8.22
N GLY A 123 -1.89 8.83 9.43
CA GLY A 123 -2.71 8.31 10.51
C GLY A 123 -3.97 9.15 10.66
N CYS A 124 -5.12 8.50 10.86
CA CYS A 124 -6.35 9.23 11.15
C CYS A 124 -6.43 9.57 12.63
N THR A 125 -6.94 10.76 12.93
CA THR A 125 -7.44 11.06 14.27
C THR A 125 -8.68 10.22 14.51
N VAL A 126 -8.63 9.37 15.53
CA VAL A 126 -9.78 8.58 15.98
C VAL A 126 -10.45 9.37 17.09
N SER A 127 -11.70 9.76 16.89
CA SER A 127 -12.49 10.54 17.84
C SER A 127 -13.89 9.96 18.00
N GLY A 128 -14.41 10.00 19.22
CA GLY A 128 -15.76 9.54 19.53
C GLY A 128 -15.88 8.02 19.69
N THR A 129 -17.11 7.53 19.75
CA THR A 129 -17.40 6.10 19.90
C THR A 129 -17.17 5.37 18.59
N ILE A 130 -16.31 4.36 18.61
CA ILE A 130 -16.03 3.49 17.47
C ILE A 130 -16.96 2.29 17.57
N ARG A 131 -17.80 2.03 16.57
CA ARG A 131 -18.77 0.93 16.57
C ARG A 131 -18.38 -0.15 15.59
N TYR A 132 -18.67 -1.41 15.92
CA TYR A 132 -18.38 -2.52 15.02
C TYR A 132 -19.03 -2.30 13.65
N THR A 133 -20.32 -2.03 13.62
CA THR A 133 -21.09 -1.92 12.37
C THR A 133 -20.66 -0.74 11.49
N ALA A 134 -20.33 0.40 12.10
CA ALA A 134 -20.01 1.64 11.37
C ALA A 134 -18.53 1.77 11.00
N ASP A 135 -17.62 1.30 11.86
CA ASP A 135 -16.19 1.60 11.74
C ASP A 135 -15.33 0.38 11.45
N ILE A 136 -15.62 -0.75 12.11
CA ILE A 136 -14.77 -1.94 12.05
C ILE A 136 -15.18 -2.86 10.91
N LEU A 137 -16.48 -3.08 10.73
CA LEU A 137 -17.02 -3.95 9.71
C LEU A 137 -16.64 -3.48 8.29
N PRO A 138 -16.67 -2.17 7.95
CA PRO A 138 -16.18 -1.71 6.66
C PRO A 138 -14.70 -2.04 6.44
N LEU A 139 -13.83 -1.75 7.42
CA LEU A 139 -12.40 -2.07 7.34
C LEU A 139 -12.14 -3.57 7.19
N TYR A 140 -12.83 -4.39 7.99
CA TYR A 140 -12.77 -5.84 7.87
C TYR A 140 -13.22 -6.28 6.47
N THR A 141 -14.32 -5.73 5.96
CA THR A 141 -14.89 -6.10 4.67
C THR A 141 -13.98 -5.74 3.50
N THR A 142 -13.33 -4.58 3.52
CA THR A 142 -12.48 -4.12 2.43
C THR A 142 -11.08 -4.71 2.48
N SER A 143 -10.52 -4.89 3.68
CA SER A 143 -9.09 -5.13 3.85
C SER A 143 -8.77 -6.55 4.31
N CYS A 144 -9.63 -7.17 5.10
CA CYS A 144 -9.36 -8.47 5.74
C CYS A 144 -10.18 -9.61 5.11
N LYS A 145 -11.43 -9.33 4.73
CA LYS A 145 -12.35 -10.27 4.11
C LYS A 145 -12.05 -10.40 2.62
N GLY A 146 -12.05 -11.63 2.11
CA GLY A 146 -11.84 -11.92 0.70
C GLY A 146 -11.44 -13.37 0.47
N ALA A 147 -11.55 -13.82 -0.79
CA ALA A 147 -11.26 -15.19 -1.18
C ALA A 147 -9.83 -15.65 -0.84
N THR A 148 -8.89 -14.72 -0.67
CA THR A 148 -7.49 -15.01 -0.32
C THR A 148 -7.21 -15.07 1.18
N CYS A 149 -8.13 -14.59 2.04
CA CYS A 149 -7.94 -14.52 3.48
C CYS A 149 -9.23 -14.94 4.19
N HIS A 150 -9.88 -14.06 4.96
CA HIS A 150 -11.08 -14.39 5.72
C HIS A 150 -12.33 -14.47 4.83
N GLY A 151 -13.06 -15.58 4.92
CA GLY A 151 -14.17 -15.90 4.01
C GLY A 151 -13.72 -16.59 2.71
N GLY A 152 -12.44 -16.95 2.62
CA GLY A 152 -11.86 -17.78 1.58
C GLY A 152 -11.07 -18.93 2.20
N ILE A 153 -9.74 -18.76 2.31
CA ILE A 153 -8.83 -19.75 2.92
C ILE A 153 -9.05 -19.83 4.44
N ALA A 154 -9.30 -18.70 5.09
CA ALA A 154 -9.58 -18.60 6.51
C ALA A 154 -11.07 -18.35 6.78
N ILE A 155 -11.51 -18.64 8.01
CA ILE A 155 -12.90 -18.41 8.41
C ILE A 155 -13.31 -16.94 8.26
N ALA A 156 -14.56 -16.71 7.88
CA ALA A 156 -15.15 -15.38 7.95
C ALA A 156 -15.35 -14.99 9.42
N LEU A 157 -14.92 -13.77 9.75
CA LEU A 157 -15.01 -13.19 11.08
C LEU A 157 -16.22 -12.26 11.14
N ASP A 158 -17.11 -12.56 12.08
CA ASP A 158 -18.22 -11.69 12.48
C ASP A 158 -17.86 -10.99 13.80
N TYR A 159 -18.78 -10.16 14.30
CA TYR A 159 -18.60 -9.46 15.57
C TYR A 159 -18.19 -10.41 16.71
N ASN A 160 -18.94 -11.50 16.91
CA ASN A 160 -18.72 -12.42 18.02
C ASN A 160 -17.34 -13.10 17.93
N LYS A 161 -16.90 -13.47 16.73
CA LYS A 161 -15.56 -14.05 16.51
C LYS A 161 -14.46 -13.04 16.77
N LEU A 162 -14.61 -11.79 16.33
CA LEU A 162 -13.62 -10.74 16.61
C LEU A 162 -13.56 -10.44 18.12
N VAL A 163 -14.69 -10.44 18.81
CA VAL A 163 -14.75 -10.27 20.27
C VAL A 163 -14.07 -11.44 20.99
N ALA A 164 -14.32 -12.68 20.56
CA ALA A 164 -13.67 -13.87 21.11
C ALA A 164 -12.14 -13.84 20.94
N GLU A 165 -11.65 -13.28 19.83
CA GLU A 165 -10.23 -13.18 19.50
C GLU A 165 -9.56 -11.87 19.97
N LYS A 166 -10.09 -11.23 21.02
CA LYS A 166 -9.58 -9.94 21.54
C LYS A 166 -8.07 -9.92 21.78
N THR A 167 -7.51 -10.98 22.37
CA THR A 167 -6.07 -11.07 22.66
C THR A 167 -5.23 -11.09 21.39
N THR A 168 -5.67 -11.88 20.40
CA THR A 168 -5.05 -11.97 19.08
C THR A 168 -5.09 -10.61 18.38
N LEU A 169 -6.27 -9.98 18.30
CA LEU A 169 -6.44 -8.65 17.70
C LEU A 169 -5.57 -7.59 18.40
N THR A 170 -5.53 -7.58 19.73
CA THR A 170 -4.71 -6.66 20.50
C THR A 170 -3.23 -6.80 20.14
N THR A 171 -2.74 -8.04 20.00
CA THR A 171 -1.35 -8.31 19.60
C THR A 171 -1.06 -7.80 18.20
N ILE A 172 -1.95 -8.09 17.24
CA ILE A 172 -1.79 -7.60 15.86
C ILE A 172 -1.74 -6.08 15.85
N MET A 173 -2.67 -5.40 16.51
CA MET A 173 -2.71 -3.93 16.49
C MET A 173 -1.51 -3.31 17.22
N ASN A 174 -1.05 -3.88 18.32
CA ASN A 174 0.10 -3.35 19.06
C ASN A 174 1.42 -3.50 18.31
N THR A 175 1.52 -4.50 17.44
CA THR A 175 2.72 -4.79 16.66
C THR A 175 2.65 -4.27 15.22
N GLY A 176 1.58 -3.53 14.88
CA GLY A 176 1.32 -3.05 13.52
C GLY A 176 1.08 -4.17 12.50
N GLY A 177 0.75 -5.37 12.97
CA GLY A 177 0.54 -6.56 12.16
C GLY A 177 1.77 -7.44 11.96
N SER A 178 2.94 -7.04 12.47
CA SER A 178 4.16 -7.85 12.36
C SER A 178 4.09 -9.18 13.14
N GLN A 179 3.22 -9.28 14.15
CA GLN A 179 3.01 -10.48 14.97
C GLN A 179 1.53 -10.71 15.29
N GLY A 180 1.22 -11.88 15.86
CA GLY A 180 -0.10 -12.22 16.40
C GLY A 180 -1.09 -12.76 15.37
N HIS A 181 -0.95 -12.42 14.09
CA HIS A 181 -1.84 -12.94 13.06
C HIS A 181 -1.45 -14.39 12.67
N PRO A 182 -2.36 -15.39 12.76
CA PRO A 182 -2.02 -16.80 12.51
C PRO A 182 -1.54 -17.07 11.07
N GLY A 183 -1.98 -16.27 10.11
CA GLY A 183 -1.53 -16.37 8.71
C GLY A 183 -0.16 -15.74 8.43
N GLY A 184 0.56 -15.33 9.47
CA GLY A 184 1.83 -14.62 9.37
C GLY A 184 1.68 -13.10 9.34
N PRO A 185 2.82 -12.37 9.20
CA PRO A 185 2.84 -10.91 9.27
C PRO A 185 1.97 -10.25 8.21
N LEU A 186 1.31 -9.16 8.59
CA LEU A 186 0.52 -8.30 7.73
C LEU A 186 0.92 -6.84 7.94
N SER A 187 0.69 -6.00 6.94
CA SER A 187 0.92 -4.56 7.04
C SER A 187 -0.43 -3.84 7.04
N LEU A 188 -0.60 -2.89 7.95
CA LEU A 188 -1.81 -2.07 8.09
C LEU A 188 -1.41 -0.60 8.19
N THR A 189 -2.33 0.27 7.80
CA THR A 189 -2.22 1.70 8.05
C THR A 189 -2.33 1.99 9.54
N THR A 190 -1.65 3.05 9.96
CA THR A 190 -1.78 3.62 11.31
C THR A 190 -3.24 3.93 11.66
N CYS A 191 -4.04 4.37 10.68
CA CYS A 191 -5.47 4.65 10.91
C CYS A 191 -6.26 3.39 11.30
N THR A 192 -6.11 2.30 10.55
CA THR A 192 -6.77 1.04 10.85
C THR A 192 -6.34 0.51 12.22
N ILE A 193 -5.03 0.55 12.50
CA ILE A 193 -4.49 0.17 13.81
C ILE A 193 -5.16 0.97 14.94
N ASN A 194 -5.23 2.29 14.80
CA ASN A 194 -5.80 3.16 15.83
C ASN A 194 -7.30 2.92 16.02
N LYS A 195 -8.08 2.72 14.95
CA LYS A 195 -9.52 2.44 15.04
C LYS A 195 -9.79 1.14 15.79
N PHE A 196 -9.06 0.07 15.47
CA PHE A 196 -9.20 -1.20 16.18
C PHE A 196 -8.75 -1.11 17.64
N LYS A 197 -7.62 -0.43 17.93
CA LYS A 197 -7.20 -0.19 19.32
C LYS A 197 -8.28 0.53 20.12
N GLU A 198 -8.83 1.60 19.55
CA GLU A 198 -9.85 2.39 20.23
C GLU A 198 -11.15 1.60 20.44
N TRP A 199 -11.61 0.86 19.43
CA TRP A 199 -12.75 -0.03 19.57
C TRP A 199 -12.56 -1.07 20.68
N ILE A 200 -11.36 -1.66 20.77
CA ILE A 200 -11.00 -2.62 21.84
C ILE A 200 -11.00 -1.93 23.21
N ASN A 201 -10.45 -0.72 23.31
CA ASN A 201 -10.39 0.07 24.54
C ASN A 201 -11.78 0.47 25.05
N GLN A 202 -12.72 0.76 24.14
CA GLN A 202 -14.10 1.10 24.45
C GLN A 202 -14.98 -0.10 24.84
N GLY A 203 -14.40 -1.30 24.93
CA GLY A 203 -15.15 -2.51 25.27
C GLY A 203 -15.86 -3.15 24.08
N GLN A 204 -15.39 -2.87 22.85
CA GLN A 204 -15.86 -3.47 21.60
C GLN A 204 -17.36 -3.26 21.34
N PRO A 205 -17.89 -2.02 21.41
CA PRO A 205 -19.31 -1.78 21.18
C PRO A 205 -19.72 -2.14 19.73
N GLN A 206 -20.93 -2.66 19.57
CA GLN A 206 -21.45 -3.14 18.29
C GLN A 206 -21.96 -2.01 17.37
#